data_AF-A0A841FNX3-F1
#
_entry.id   AF-A0A841FNX3-F1
#
_cell.length_a   1.000
_cell.length_b   1.000
_cell.length_c   1.000
_cell.angle_alpha   90.00
_cell.angle_beta   90.00
_cell.angle_gamma   90.00
#
_symmetry.space_group_name_H-M   'P 1'
#
loop_
_entity.id
_entity.type
_entity.pdbx_description
1 polymer ?
#
loop_
_entity_poly.entity_id
_entity_poly.type
_entity_poly.pdbx_seq_one_letter_code
_entity_poly.pdbx_strand_id
1 'polypeptide(L)'
;MTEPPLPFRWDLTLPDRLETLPSDDGGPPPWADAITACAAKVLARAGDGDLCFVGRSADSVHDLLAGALRETSWSGRLRRLPVSLGRYRHSEEHERRRLREIMAARLPAPADMARGRDLCFVDIVAEGGTFGDLHTALDQWITDERANVPVIRRKLRFLGLTVERHTSPNTWRWWQHAAWARKLPASAIVNVSIDGHLFHHLGGGQPKTNPSHQVTGWWDETVTTPPRDENSWKGLGLAVRYTEHGALAPTRAALARGIEAEPAVREAWARGLARELRGRVNR
;
A
#
# COMPACT_ATOMS: atom_id res chain seq x y z
N MET A 1 12.34 16.26 -18.93
CA MET A 1 12.80 15.31 -17.89
C MET A 1 12.38 13.93 -18.34
N THR A 2 13.32 12.99 -18.40
CA THR A 2 13.02 11.57 -18.62
C THR A 2 12.23 11.02 -17.43
N GLU A 3 11.21 10.23 -17.70
CA GLU A 3 10.43 9.56 -16.64
C GLU A 3 11.34 8.55 -15.91
N PRO A 4 11.30 8.45 -14.56
CA PRO A 4 12.12 7.48 -13.85
C PRO A 4 11.72 6.05 -14.26
N PRO A 5 12.67 5.12 -14.46
CA PRO A 5 12.32 3.73 -14.74
C PRO A 5 11.65 3.14 -13.49
N LEU A 6 10.45 2.61 -13.67
CA LEU A 6 9.66 2.04 -12.59
C LEU A 6 9.48 0.54 -12.82
N PRO A 7 9.53 -0.28 -11.75
CA PRO A 7 9.32 -1.71 -11.88
C PRO A 7 8.03 -2.02 -12.64
N PHE A 8 8.15 -2.85 -13.66
CA PHE A 8 7.03 -3.26 -14.49
C PHE A 8 5.91 -3.82 -13.61
N ARG A 9 4.67 -3.39 -13.88
CA ARG A 9 3.51 -3.91 -13.16
C ARG A 9 2.40 -4.25 -14.13
N TRP A 10 2.01 -5.52 -14.12
CA TRP A 10 0.79 -5.97 -14.78
C TRP A 10 -0.43 -5.26 -14.19
N ASP A 11 -1.28 -4.75 -15.07
CA ASP A 11 -2.62 -4.31 -14.72
C ASP A 11 -3.54 -5.52 -14.74
N LEU A 12 -3.84 -6.05 -13.55
CA LEU A 12 -4.65 -7.25 -13.37
C LEU A 12 -6.16 -6.94 -13.31
N THR A 13 -6.54 -5.66 -13.41
CA THR A 13 -7.95 -5.28 -13.50
C THR A 13 -8.51 -5.41 -14.92
N LEU A 14 -7.61 -5.63 -15.90
CA LEU A 14 -7.89 -5.83 -17.32
C LEU A 14 -7.38 -7.23 -17.76
N PRO A 15 -8.24 -8.27 -17.74
CA PRO A 15 -7.83 -9.66 -17.98
C PRO A 15 -7.15 -9.91 -19.33
N ASP A 16 -7.52 -9.15 -20.35
CA ASP A 16 -7.08 -9.33 -21.75
C ASP A 16 -5.58 -9.06 -21.98
N ARG A 17 -4.83 -8.66 -20.95
CA ARG A 17 -3.39 -8.36 -21.04
C ARG A 17 -2.46 -9.52 -20.66
N LEU A 18 -3.01 -10.69 -20.33
CA LEU A 18 -2.23 -11.86 -19.92
C LEU A 18 -2.32 -12.93 -21.01
N GLU A 19 -1.34 -12.95 -21.93
CA GLU A 19 -1.29 -13.89 -23.07
C GLU A 19 -1.29 -15.36 -22.62
N THR A 20 -0.71 -15.65 -21.46
CA THR A 20 -0.75 -16.95 -20.80
C THR A 20 -0.77 -16.74 -19.28
N LEU A 21 -1.87 -17.13 -18.63
CA LEU A 21 -1.97 -17.15 -17.18
C LEU A 21 -1.20 -18.35 -16.61
N PRO A 22 -0.50 -18.20 -15.47
CA PRO A 22 -0.04 -19.34 -14.69
C PRO A 22 -1.23 -20.26 -14.38
N SER A 23 -1.02 -21.58 -14.42
CA SER A 23 -2.07 -22.57 -14.17
C SER A 23 -2.79 -22.27 -12.85
N ASP A 24 -4.08 -21.99 -12.93
CA ASP A 24 -4.96 -21.79 -11.78
C ASP A 24 -5.29 -23.16 -11.16
N ASP A 25 -5.13 -23.27 -9.84
CA ASP A 25 -5.52 -24.46 -9.09
C ASP A 25 -7.02 -24.44 -8.73
N GLY A 26 -7.74 -23.36 -9.08
CA GLY A 26 -9.16 -23.15 -8.85
C GLY A 26 -9.53 -22.88 -7.39
N GLY A 27 -8.54 -22.78 -6.50
CA GLY A 27 -8.74 -22.59 -5.06
C GLY A 27 -8.53 -21.13 -4.63
N PRO A 28 -9.07 -20.74 -3.45
CA PRO A 28 -8.76 -19.45 -2.87
C PRO A 28 -7.23 -19.33 -2.68
N PRO A 29 -6.64 -18.15 -2.92
CA PRO A 29 -5.21 -17.96 -2.69
C PRO A 29 -4.86 -18.25 -1.21
N PRO A 30 -3.59 -18.59 -0.93
CA PRO A 30 -3.12 -18.74 0.44
C PRO A 30 -3.56 -17.55 1.31
N TRP A 31 -3.95 -17.77 2.57
CA TRP A 31 -4.31 -16.69 3.49
C TRP A 31 -5.47 -15.78 3.04
N ALA A 32 -6.29 -16.18 2.06
CA ALA A 32 -7.38 -15.37 1.52
C ALA A 32 -8.26 -14.69 2.60
N ASP A 33 -8.74 -15.45 3.59
CA ASP A 33 -9.59 -14.93 4.66
C ASP A 33 -8.85 -13.93 5.56
N ALA A 34 -7.60 -14.25 5.93
CA ALA A 34 -6.80 -13.41 6.80
C ALA A 34 -6.38 -12.10 6.11
N ILE A 35 -6.06 -12.16 4.81
CA ILE A 35 -5.76 -10.98 3.98
C ILE A 35 -7.03 -10.17 3.75
N THR A 36 -8.19 -10.79 3.55
CA THR A 36 -9.48 -10.09 3.44
C THR A 36 -9.79 -9.33 4.73
N ALA A 37 -9.63 -9.97 5.90
CA ALA A 37 -9.81 -9.33 7.19
C ALA A 37 -8.82 -8.17 7.41
N CYS A 38 -7.55 -8.36 7.03
CA CYS A 38 -6.52 -7.31 7.06
C CYS A 38 -6.91 -6.12 6.15
N ALA A 39 -7.28 -6.40 4.90
CA ALA A 39 -7.66 -5.41 3.90
C ALA A 39 -8.88 -4.58 4.34
N ALA A 40 -9.87 -5.19 4.98
CA ALA A 40 -11.02 -4.47 5.53
C ALA A 40 -10.59 -3.44 6.60
N LYS A 41 -9.67 -3.83 7.49
CA LYS A 41 -9.10 -2.93 8.50
C LYS A 41 -8.24 -1.83 7.87
N VAL A 42 -7.48 -2.15 6.81
CA VAL A 42 -6.72 -1.16 6.04
C VAL A 42 -7.67 -0.10 5.46
N LEU A 43 -8.74 -0.49 4.78
CA LEU A 43 -9.73 0.44 4.23
C LEU A 43 -10.38 1.31 5.32
N ALA A 44 -10.80 0.70 6.42
CA ALA A 44 -11.44 1.42 7.51
C ALA A 44 -10.49 2.42 8.20
N ARG A 45 -9.22 2.05 8.39
CA ARG A 45 -8.24 2.83 9.15
C ARG A 45 -7.47 3.85 8.30
N ALA A 46 -7.45 3.68 6.98
CA ALA A 46 -6.92 4.66 6.04
C ALA A 46 -7.72 5.98 6.02
N GLY A 47 -9.01 5.95 6.42
CA GLY A 47 -9.91 7.10 6.28
C GLY A 47 -10.41 7.27 4.85
N ASP A 48 -11.04 8.41 4.52
CA ASP A 48 -11.51 8.73 3.14
C ASP A 48 -10.37 9.15 2.17
N GLY A 49 -9.15 8.67 2.44
CA GLY A 49 -7.93 9.03 1.70
C GLY A 49 -7.62 8.09 0.53
N ASP A 50 -6.67 8.51 -0.29
CA ASP A 50 -5.98 7.65 -1.26
C ASP A 50 -5.01 6.72 -0.51
N LEU A 51 -4.89 5.48 -0.96
CA LEU A 51 -3.94 4.50 -0.40
C LEU A 51 -2.72 4.39 -1.29
N CYS A 52 -1.54 4.43 -0.68
CA CYS A 52 -0.27 4.24 -1.34
C CYS A 52 0.51 3.11 -0.67
N PHE A 53 0.57 1.96 -1.33
CA PHE A 53 1.33 0.81 -0.84
C PHE A 53 2.81 1.02 -1.12
N VAL A 54 3.62 1.03 -0.05
CA VAL A 54 5.06 1.28 -0.12
C VAL A 54 5.80 -0.03 -0.29
N GLY A 55 6.67 -0.10 -1.30
CA GLY A 55 7.42 -1.30 -1.63
C GLY A 55 6.53 -2.42 -2.20
N ARG A 56 6.89 -3.67 -1.86
CA ARG A 56 6.23 -4.88 -2.38
C ARG A 56 5.72 -5.83 -1.29
N SER A 57 5.90 -5.48 -0.02
CA SER A 57 5.60 -6.37 1.11
C SER A 57 4.09 -6.66 1.20
N ALA A 58 3.27 -5.61 1.05
CA ALA A 58 1.81 -5.71 1.11
C ALA A 58 1.14 -5.88 -0.28
N ASP A 59 1.86 -6.35 -1.31
CA ASP A 59 1.31 -6.53 -2.67
C ASP A 59 0.05 -7.42 -2.67
N SER A 60 -0.01 -8.49 -1.87
CA SER A 60 -1.20 -9.36 -1.80
C SER A 60 -2.45 -8.65 -1.27
N VAL A 61 -2.27 -7.73 -0.32
CA VAL A 61 -3.36 -6.88 0.19
C VAL A 61 -3.79 -5.88 -0.89
N HIS A 62 -2.82 -5.26 -1.57
CA HIS A 62 -3.08 -4.37 -2.69
C HIS A 62 -3.87 -5.07 -3.80
N ASP A 63 -3.49 -6.29 -4.18
CA ASP A 63 -4.07 -7.01 -5.31
C ASP A 63 -5.49 -7.48 -5.01
N LEU A 64 -5.73 -7.96 -3.79
CA LEU A 64 -7.09 -8.24 -3.32
C LEU A 64 -7.97 -6.99 -3.35
N LEU A 65 -7.45 -5.84 -2.92
CA LEU A 65 -8.18 -4.57 -2.96
C LEU A 65 -8.40 -4.07 -4.39
N ALA A 66 -7.45 -4.26 -5.30
CA ALA A 66 -7.60 -3.88 -6.71
C ALA A 66 -8.79 -4.58 -7.35
N GLY A 67 -8.95 -5.88 -7.10
CA GLY A 67 -10.12 -6.64 -7.54
C GLY A 67 -11.42 -6.17 -6.87
N ALA A 68 -11.41 -6.01 -5.55
CA ALA A 68 -12.60 -5.67 -4.78
C ALA A 68 -13.15 -4.26 -5.06
N LEU A 69 -12.26 -3.30 -5.33
CA LEU A 69 -12.62 -1.88 -5.48
C LEU A 69 -12.86 -1.46 -6.93
N ARG A 70 -12.60 -2.34 -7.90
CA ARG A 70 -12.71 -2.05 -9.35
C ARG A 70 -14.04 -1.39 -9.76
N GLU A 71 -15.14 -1.80 -9.14
CA GLU A 71 -16.51 -1.33 -9.44
C GLU A 71 -17.06 -0.37 -8.38
N THR A 72 -16.17 0.30 -7.64
CA THR A 72 -16.52 1.24 -6.58
C THR A 72 -16.00 2.65 -6.91
N SER A 73 -16.46 3.66 -6.17
CA SER A 73 -15.92 5.01 -6.21
C SER A 73 -14.46 5.12 -5.72
N TRP A 74 -13.87 3.99 -5.30
CA TRP A 74 -12.49 3.88 -4.83
C TRP A 74 -11.54 3.22 -5.84
N SER A 75 -12.00 2.85 -7.04
CA SER A 75 -11.19 2.20 -8.07
C SER A 75 -9.91 2.97 -8.43
N GLY A 76 -9.96 4.31 -8.41
CA GLY A 76 -8.81 5.19 -8.68
C GLY A 76 -7.99 5.60 -7.46
N ARG A 77 -8.26 5.04 -6.27
CA ARG A 77 -7.64 5.45 -5.00
C ARG A 77 -6.51 4.54 -4.53
N LEU A 78 -6.22 3.47 -5.25
CA LEU A 78 -5.10 2.56 -4.96
C LEU A 78 -3.88 2.97 -5.78
N ARG A 79 -2.76 3.17 -5.10
CA ARG A 79 -1.47 3.50 -5.69
C ARG A 79 -0.38 2.60 -5.11
N ARG A 80 0.72 2.50 -5.84
CA ARG A 80 1.96 1.88 -5.37
C ARG A 80 3.10 2.87 -5.47
N LEU A 81 3.94 2.87 -4.44
CA LEU A 81 5.26 3.51 -4.46
C LEU A 81 6.29 2.37 -4.41
N PRO A 82 6.73 1.86 -5.57
CA PRO A 82 7.58 0.68 -5.64
C PRO A 82 9.03 1.05 -5.29
N VAL A 83 9.31 1.31 -4.02
CA VAL A 83 10.64 1.67 -3.51
C VAL A 83 11.00 0.79 -2.31
N SER A 84 12.28 0.44 -2.21
CA SER A 84 12.87 -0.19 -1.04
C SER A 84 13.87 0.77 -0.40
N LEU A 85 13.51 1.36 0.74
CA LEU A 85 14.26 2.44 1.38
C LEU A 85 15.32 1.97 2.39
N GLY A 86 15.58 0.66 2.53
CA GLY A 86 16.46 0.12 3.58
C GLY A 86 17.90 0.68 3.65
N ARG A 87 18.37 1.42 2.64
CA ARG A 87 19.67 2.12 2.63
C ARG A 87 19.57 3.65 2.50
N TYR A 88 18.36 4.21 2.47
CA TYR A 88 18.13 5.62 2.14
C TYR A 88 18.77 6.59 3.13
N ARG A 89 18.89 6.23 4.41
CA ARG A 89 19.57 7.08 5.42
C ARG A 89 21.02 7.40 5.08
N HIS A 90 21.64 6.55 4.26
CA HIS A 90 23.01 6.71 3.80
C HIS A 90 23.08 7.20 2.36
N SER A 91 21.95 7.65 1.79
CA SER A 91 21.89 8.03 0.39
C SER A 91 22.58 9.35 0.10
N GLU A 92 23.31 9.34 -1.01
CA GLU A 92 23.93 10.52 -1.60
C GLU A 92 22.89 11.45 -2.25
N GLU A 93 23.30 12.68 -2.53
CA GLU A 93 22.41 13.69 -3.12
C GLU A 93 21.78 13.24 -4.45
N HIS A 94 22.57 12.55 -5.28
CA HIS A 94 22.06 12.06 -6.55
C HIS A 94 20.98 10.98 -6.35
N GLU A 95 21.10 10.13 -5.34
CA GLU A 95 20.09 9.11 -5.00
C GLU A 95 18.83 9.74 -4.40
N ARG A 96 18.96 10.81 -3.60
CA ARG A 96 17.81 11.57 -3.08
C ARG A 96 17.00 12.21 -4.20
N ARG A 97 17.67 12.80 -5.19
CA ARG A 97 17.02 13.30 -6.41
C ARG A 97 16.33 12.19 -7.20
N ARG A 98 16.93 11.00 -7.28
CA ARG A 98 16.29 9.84 -7.91
C ARG A 98 15.00 9.42 -7.19
N LEU A 99 15.02 9.34 -5.86
CA LEU A 99 13.81 9.10 -5.08
C LEU A 99 12.76 10.18 -5.31
N ARG A 100 13.17 11.44 -5.33
CA ARG A 100 12.31 12.60 -5.58
C ARG A 100 11.55 12.49 -6.90
N GLU A 101 12.22 12.05 -7.96
CA GLU A 101 11.63 11.83 -9.28
C GLU A 101 10.66 10.64 -9.28
N ILE A 102 11.02 9.51 -8.64
CA ILE A 102 10.11 8.36 -8.46
C ILE A 102 8.85 8.77 -7.69
N MET A 103 9.01 9.55 -6.62
CA MET A 103 7.89 10.06 -5.84
C MET A 103 7.01 11.00 -6.66
N ALA A 104 7.58 11.90 -7.46
CA ALA A 104 6.84 12.78 -8.35
C ALA A 104 6.06 12.01 -9.43
N ALA A 105 6.56 10.86 -9.87
CA ALA A 105 5.87 9.99 -10.83
C ALA A 105 4.70 9.19 -10.22
N ARG A 106 4.66 9.01 -8.88
CA ARG A 106 3.69 8.11 -8.22
C ARG A 106 2.75 8.80 -7.22
N LEU A 107 3.15 9.96 -6.70
CA LEU A 107 2.42 10.70 -5.68
C LEU A 107 1.94 12.05 -6.25
N PRO A 108 0.84 12.61 -5.73
CA PRO A 108 0.45 13.99 -6.05
C PRO A 108 1.59 14.95 -5.72
N ALA A 109 1.77 16.02 -6.49
CA ALA A 109 2.68 17.08 -6.11
C ALA A 109 2.24 17.74 -4.79
N PRO A 110 3.14 18.32 -3.97
CA PRO A 110 2.81 18.96 -2.69
C PRO A 110 1.65 19.95 -2.76
N ALA A 111 1.56 20.74 -3.83
CA ALA A 111 0.44 21.65 -4.04
C ALA A 111 -0.91 20.89 -4.16
N ASP A 112 -0.92 19.74 -4.82
CA ASP A 112 -2.09 18.87 -4.94
C ASP A 112 -2.34 18.06 -3.67
N MET A 113 -1.30 17.63 -2.95
CA MET A 113 -1.46 17.03 -1.62
C MET A 113 -2.18 17.99 -0.67
N ALA A 114 -1.86 19.29 -0.72
CA ALA A 114 -2.52 20.29 0.12
C ALA A 114 -4.02 20.43 -0.20
N ARG A 115 -4.41 20.33 -1.48
CA ARG A 115 -5.81 20.52 -1.94
C ARG A 115 -6.64 19.24 -2.03
N GLY A 116 -6.01 18.09 -2.25
CA GLY A 116 -6.67 16.82 -2.60
C GLY A 116 -7.24 16.04 -1.42
N ARG A 117 -7.27 14.71 -1.53
CA ARG A 117 -7.63 13.82 -0.42
C ARG A 117 -6.45 13.63 0.55
N ASP A 118 -6.74 13.05 1.71
CA ASP A 118 -5.70 12.49 2.56
C ASP A 118 -4.93 11.40 1.79
N LEU A 119 -3.66 11.20 2.14
CA LEU A 119 -2.80 10.16 1.56
C LEU A 119 -2.31 9.22 2.66
N CYS A 120 -2.71 7.96 2.57
CA CYS A 120 -2.35 6.92 3.53
C CYS A 120 -1.29 5.99 2.94
N PHE A 121 -0.09 6.04 3.49
CA PHE A 121 0.99 5.10 3.18
C PHE A 121 0.80 3.80 3.95
N VAL A 122 0.85 2.67 3.26
CA VAL A 122 0.62 1.33 3.82
C VAL A 122 1.88 0.47 3.60
N ASP A 123 2.38 -0.15 4.67
CA ASP A 123 3.51 -1.09 4.59
C ASP A 123 3.45 -2.14 5.73
N ILE A 124 4.21 -3.23 5.57
CA ILE A 124 4.54 -4.18 6.62
C ILE A 124 5.66 -3.58 7.48
N VAL A 125 5.41 -3.44 8.78
CA VAL A 125 6.31 -2.69 9.67
C VAL A 125 6.85 -3.57 10.78
N ALA A 126 8.15 -3.87 10.68
CA ALA A 126 8.93 -4.43 11.79
C ALA A 126 9.46 -3.30 12.69
N GLU A 127 10.23 -2.36 12.12
CA GLU A 127 10.97 -1.34 12.88
C GLU A 127 10.60 0.12 12.56
N GLY A 128 9.84 0.36 11.50
CA GLY A 128 9.44 1.72 11.09
C GLY A 128 10.48 2.49 10.29
N GLY A 129 11.62 1.86 9.94
CA GLY A 129 12.69 2.47 9.15
C GLY A 129 12.21 3.05 7.82
N THR A 130 11.50 2.25 7.01
CA THR A 130 10.94 2.66 5.70
C THR A 130 10.08 3.91 5.81
N PHE A 131 9.17 3.97 6.77
CA PHE A 131 8.32 5.14 6.95
C PHE A 131 9.08 6.38 7.42
N GLY A 132 10.12 6.22 8.24
CA GLY A 132 10.96 7.36 8.62
C GLY A 132 11.75 7.93 7.44
N ASP A 133 12.24 7.07 6.57
CA ASP A 133 12.99 7.46 5.38
C ASP A 133 12.06 8.14 4.36
N LEU A 134 10.87 7.56 4.15
CA LEU A 134 9.83 8.14 3.31
C LEU A 134 9.36 9.49 3.83
N HIS A 135 9.09 9.61 5.13
CA HIS A 135 8.71 10.88 5.75
C HIS A 135 9.81 11.92 5.55
N THR A 136 11.07 11.55 5.72
CA THR A 136 12.20 12.47 5.53
C THR A 136 12.25 13.00 4.09
N ALA A 137 12.12 12.12 3.10
CA ALA A 137 12.06 12.50 1.70
C ALA A 137 10.85 13.39 1.37
N LEU A 138 9.67 13.10 1.94
CA LEU A 138 8.46 13.92 1.80
C LEU A 138 8.64 15.32 2.41
N ASP A 139 9.17 15.40 3.65
CA ASP A 139 9.38 16.66 4.36
C ASP A 139 10.36 17.56 3.59
N GLN A 140 11.42 16.97 3.01
CA GLN A 140 12.36 17.66 2.12
C GLN A 140 11.66 18.17 0.84
N TRP A 141 10.96 17.29 0.11
CA TRP A 141 10.21 17.67 -1.09
C TRP A 141 9.26 18.84 -0.81
N ILE A 142 8.40 18.71 0.20
CA ILE A 142 7.41 19.74 0.54
C ILE A 142 8.09 21.08 0.85
N THR A 143 9.22 21.04 1.55
CA THR A 143 10.01 22.23 1.89
C THR A 143 10.64 22.87 0.66
N ASP A 144 11.24 22.07 -0.23
CA ASP A 144 11.88 22.55 -1.46
C ASP A 144 10.88 23.25 -2.39
N GLU A 145 9.65 22.72 -2.49
CA GLU A 145 8.57 23.33 -3.27
C GLU A 145 7.83 24.46 -2.53
N ARG A 146 8.25 24.79 -1.30
CA ARG A 146 7.63 25.83 -0.46
C ARG A 146 6.12 25.65 -0.28
N ALA A 147 5.67 24.40 -0.27
CA ALA A 147 4.26 24.09 -0.07
C ALA A 147 3.86 24.19 1.42
N ASN A 148 2.55 24.20 1.69
CA ASN A 148 2.03 24.40 3.05
C ASN A 148 2.26 23.14 3.92
N VAL A 149 3.43 23.08 4.58
CA VAL A 149 3.87 21.95 5.42
C VAL A 149 2.81 21.58 6.48
N PRO A 150 2.26 22.52 7.30
CA PRO A 150 1.25 22.16 8.30
C PRO A 150 -0.01 21.51 7.72
N VAL A 151 -0.50 21.99 6.57
CA VAL A 151 -1.68 21.42 5.92
C VAL A 151 -1.38 20.02 5.41
N ILE A 152 -0.27 19.83 4.69
CA ILE A 152 0.07 18.52 4.12
C ILE A 152 0.29 17.48 5.23
N ARG A 153 1.01 17.83 6.30
CA ARG A 153 1.24 16.91 7.45
C ARG A 153 -0.04 16.40 8.10
N ARG A 154 -1.14 17.18 8.08
CA ARG A 154 -2.45 16.75 8.61
C ARG A 154 -3.17 15.77 7.70
N LYS A 155 -2.79 15.73 6.43
CA LYS A 155 -3.38 14.89 5.37
C LYS A 155 -2.57 13.62 5.12
N LEU A 156 -1.36 13.52 5.67
CA LEU A 156 -0.56 12.31 5.58
C LEU A 156 -0.95 11.33 6.69
N ARG A 157 -1.04 10.05 6.34
CA ARG A 157 -1.19 8.93 7.28
C ARG A 157 -0.16 7.84 6.96
N PHE A 158 0.30 7.16 7.99
CA PHE A 158 1.21 6.02 7.94
C PHE A 158 0.55 4.85 8.66
N LEU A 159 0.08 3.89 7.88
CA LEU A 159 -0.61 2.69 8.36
C LEU A 159 0.35 1.50 8.32
N GLY A 160 0.76 1.04 9.50
CA GLY A 160 1.63 -0.13 9.65
C GLY A 160 0.84 -1.41 9.82
N LEU A 161 1.11 -2.41 8.98
CA LEU A 161 0.72 -3.79 9.21
C LEU A 161 1.76 -4.42 10.15
N THR A 162 1.37 -4.71 11.40
CA THR A 162 2.28 -5.12 12.47
C THR A 162 1.92 -6.49 13.03
N VAL A 163 2.89 -7.26 13.50
CA VAL A 163 2.63 -8.51 14.23
C VAL A 163 1.72 -8.25 15.43
N GLU A 164 0.67 -9.05 15.58
CA GLU A 164 -0.15 -9.07 16.77
C GLU A 164 0.69 -9.46 17.99
N ARG A 165 0.67 -8.59 18.99
CA ARG A 165 1.35 -8.80 20.28
C ARG A 165 0.31 -8.66 21.38
N HIS A 166 0.59 -9.25 22.54
CA HIS A 166 -0.18 -9.00 23.75
C HIS A 166 -0.37 -7.50 23.98
N THR A 167 -1.61 -7.09 24.29
CA THR A 167 -1.94 -5.71 24.62
C THR A 167 -1.44 -5.39 26.02
N SER A 168 -0.30 -4.70 26.10
CA SER A 168 0.27 -4.17 27.35
C SER A 168 0.66 -2.71 27.14
N PRO A 169 0.59 -1.84 28.18
CA PRO A 169 1.14 -0.49 28.12
C PRO A 169 2.62 -0.47 27.73
N ASN A 170 3.36 -1.54 28.04
CA ASN A 170 4.78 -1.70 27.74
C ASN A 170 5.05 -2.35 26.38
N THR A 171 4.02 -2.64 25.59
CA THR A 171 4.21 -3.21 24.25
C THR A 171 4.89 -2.18 23.37
N TRP A 172 6.14 -2.47 23.00
CA TRP A 172 6.93 -1.67 22.08
C TRP A 172 6.17 -1.43 20.77
N ARG A 173 6.08 -0.17 20.34
CA ARG A 173 5.48 0.23 19.06
C ARG A 173 6.52 0.93 18.21
N TRP A 174 6.58 0.56 16.93
CA TRP A 174 7.59 1.03 15.97
C TRP A 174 7.70 2.56 15.84
N TRP A 175 6.63 3.30 16.14
CA TRP A 175 6.62 4.76 16.07
C TRP A 175 6.99 5.48 17.37
N GLN A 176 6.95 4.83 18.53
CA GLN A 176 7.12 5.49 19.84
C GLN A 176 8.50 6.16 20.01
N HIS A 177 9.53 5.55 19.41
CA HIS A 177 10.90 6.06 19.46
C HIS A 177 11.31 6.77 18.16
N ALA A 178 10.40 6.92 17.21
CA ALA A 178 10.67 7.55 15.93
C ALA A 178 10.50 9.08 16.05
N ALA A 179 11.59 9.84 15.97
CA ALA A 179 11.54 11.30 16.09
C ALA A 179 10.64 11.96 15.04
N TRP A 180 10.56 11.40 13.83
CA TRP A 180 9.72 11.90 12.75
C TRP A 180 8.22 11.78 13.07
N ALA A 181 7.81 10.74 13.81
CA ALA A 181 6.41 10.51 14.18
C ALA A 181 5.84 11.70 14.99
N ARG A 182 6.68 12.35 15.81
CA ARG A 182 6.29 13.51 16.63
C ARG A 182 6.02 14.77 15.81
N LYS A 183 6.44 14.80 14.53
CA LYS A 183 6.15 15.91 13.62
C LYS A 183 4.72 15.85 13.05
N LEU A 184 4.03 14.72 13.23
CA LEU A 184 2.69 14.47 12.71
C LEU A 184 1.63 14.51 13.82
N PRO A 185 0.35 14.76 13.49
CA PRO A 185 -0.74 14.53 14.42
C PRO A 185 -0.76 13.08 14.91
N ALA A 186 -1.20 12.84 16.14
CA ALA A 186 -1.29 11.49 16.70
C ALA A 186 -2.19 10.54 15.87
N SER A 187 -3.19 11.10 15.18
CA SER A 187 -4.08 10.34 14.28
C SER A 187 -3.43 9.93 12.95
N ALA A 188 -2.26 10.47 12.62
CA ALA A 188 -1.56 10.16 11.38
C ALA A 188 -0.91 8.77 11.41
N ILE A 189 -0.67 8.19 12.58
CA ILE A 189 -0.01 6.90 12.71
C ILE A 189 -1.03 5.87 13.16
N VAL A 190 -1.27 4.90 12.31
CA VAL A 190 -2.30 3.88 12.51
C VAL A 190 -1.68 2.50 12.34
N ASN A 191 -2.21 1.50 13.05
CA ASN A 191 -1.73 0.13 12.95
C ASN A 191 -2.88 -0.80 12.58
N VAL A 192 -2.58 -1.87 11.86
CA VAL A 192 -3.41 -3.07 11.74
C VAL A 192 -2.56 -4.23 12.26
N SER A 193 -2.97 -4.80 13.38
CA SER A 193 -2.35 -6.00 13.92
C SER A 193 -2.79 -7.23 13.12
N ILE A 194 -1.82 -8.05 12.72
CA ILE A 194 -2.04 -9.29 11.95
C ILE A 194 -1.30 -10.46 12.60
N ASP A 195 -1.78 -11.67 12.34
CA ASP A 195 -1.13 -12.91 12.77
C ASP A 195 0.36 -12.95 12.38
N GLY A 196 1.17 -13.58 13.23
CA GLY A 196 2.62 -13.67 13.06
C GLY A 196 3.01 -14.42 11.79
N HIS A 197 2.34 -15.51 11.43
CA HIS A 197 2.62 -16.23 10.20
C HIS A 197 2.21 -15.43 8.96
N LEU A 198 1.06 -14.73 9.01
CA LEU A 198 0.67 -13.80 7.95
C LEU A 198 1.71 -12.68 7.77
N PHE A 199 2.22 -12.12 8.86
CA PHE A 199 3.27 -11.09 8.80
C PHE A 199 4.53 -11.59 8.07
N HIS A 200 5.00 -12.80 8.40
CA HIS A 200 6.17 -13.40 7.73
C HIS A 200 5.88 -13.75 6.26
N HIS A 201 4.68 -14.24 5.97
CA HIS A 201 4.24 -14.51 4.60
C HIS A 201 4.31 -13.23 3.74
N LEU A 202 3.70 -12.13 4.21
CA LEU A 202 3.69 -10.86 3.48
C LEU A 202 5.10 -10.25 3.39
N GLY A 203 5.86 -10.25 4.50
CA GLY A 203 7.18 -9.62 4.60
C GLY A 203 8.27 -10.26 3.74
N GLY A 204 8.22 -11.58 3.52
CA GLY A 204 9.24 -12.26 2.72
C GLY A 204 8.93 -13.68 2.26
N GLY A 205 7.88 -14.32 2.78
CA GLY A 205 7.54 -15.70 2.44
C GLY A 205 6.82 -15.88 1.10
N GLN A 206 6.07 -14.88 0.64
CA GLN A 206 5.35 -14.98 -0.64
C GLN A 206 6.27 -14.70 -1.84
N PRO A 207 6.05 -15.37 -2.98
CA PRO A 207 6.58 -14.95 -4.26
C PRO A 207 6.16 -13.51 -4.59
N LYS A 208 7.01 -12.78 -5.34
CA LYS A 208 6.80 -11.36 -5.65
C LYS A 208 6.98 -11.16 -7.14
N THR A 209 6.11 -10.36 -7.75
CA THR A 209 6.12 -10.06 -9.20
C THR A 209 7.41 -9.39 -9.70
N ASN A 210 8.15 -8.75 -8.80
CA ASN A 210 9.38 -8.04 -9.10
C ASN A 210 10.40 -8.21 -7.96
N PRO A 211 11.70 -8.10 -8.27
CA PRO A 211 12.75 -7.87 -7.27
C PRO A 211 12.47 -6.62 -6.42
N SER A 212 13.15 -6.50 -5.28
CA SER A 212 13.10 -5.27 -4.49
C SER A 212 13.73 -4.11 -5.26
N HIS A 213 13.00 -3.00 -5.42
CA HIS A 213 13.49 -1.80 -6.10
C HIS A 213 14.31 -0.92 -5.16
N GLN A 214 15.53 -1.36 -4.92
CA GLN A 214 16.48 -0.72 -4.00
C GLN A 214 17.15 0.50 -4.65
N VAL A 215 17.80 1.32 -3.81
CA VAL A 215 18.50 2.55 -4.20
C VAL A 215 19.42 2.35 -5.41
N THR A 216 20.17 1.25 -5.46
CA THR A 216 21.08 0.92 -6.56
C THR A 216 20.38 0.60 -7.87
N GLY A 217 19.10 0.21 -7.83
CA GLY A 217 18.29 -0.17 -8.99
C GLY A 217 17.32 0.92 -9.47
N TRP A 218 17.25 2.09 -8.82
CA TRP A 218 16.27 3.14 -9.17
C TRP A 218 16.39 3.68 -10.60
N TRP A 219 17.57 3.55 -11.22
CA TRP A 219 17.86 4.03 -12.58
C TRP A 219 18.19 2.89 -13.54
N ASP A 220 17.97 1.66 -13.11
CA ASP A 220 18.16 0.50 -13.95
C ASP A 220 16.95 0.36 -14.88
N GLU A 221 17.13 0.62 -16.18
CA GLU A 221 16.05 0.52 -17.17
C GLU A 221 15.48 -0.90 -17.29
N THR A 222 16.24 -1.94 -16.90
CA THR A 222 15.79 -3.33 -16.98
C THR A 222 14.59 -3.61 -16.08
N VAL A 223 14.36 -2.81 -15.03
CA VAL A 223 13.19 -2.94 -14.15
C VAL A 223 11.88 -2.68 -14.88
N THR A 224 11.91 -1.98 -16.01
CA THR A 224 10.72 -1.70 -16.85
C THR A 224 10.31 -2.89 -17.71
N THR A 225 11.16 -3.91 -17.80
CA THR A 225 10.87 -5.14 -18.54
C THR A 225 10.21 -6.16 -17.61
N PRO A 226 9.13 -6.84 -18.03
CA PRO A 226 8.47 -7.86 -17.21
C PRO A 226 9.46 -8.98 -16.84
N PRO A 227 9.67 -9.27 -15.54
CA PRO A 227 10.51 -10.37 -15.12
C PRO A 227 9.95 -11.71 -15.61
N ARG A 228 10.82 -12.61 -16.07
CA ARG A 228 10.45 -13.95 -16.56
C ARG A 228 11.04 -15.09 -15.75
N ASP A 229 11.60 -14.82 -14.59
CA ASP A 229 12.08 -15.86 -13.67
C ASP A 229 10.91 -16.59 -12.98
N GLU A 230 11.16 -17.82 -12.54
CA GLU A 230 10.15 -18.69 -11.94
C GLU A 230 9.46 -18.06 -10.72
N ASN A 231 10.20 -17.32 -9.90
CA ASN A 231 9.63 -16.71 -8.70
C ASN A 231 8.72 -15.52 -9.04
N SER A 232 9.10 -14.70 -10.02
CA SER A 232 8.24 -13.62 -10.52
C SER A 232 6.99 -14.16 -11.20
N TRP A 233 7.09 -15.26 -11.95
CA TRP A 233 5.93 -15.96 -12.54
C TRP A 233 4.98 -16.53 -11.48
N LYS A 234 5.50 -17.18 -10.42
CA LYS A 234 4.70 -17.60 -9.26
C LYS A 234 4.04 -16.39 -8.57
N GLY A 235 4.78 -15.29 -8.46
CA GLY A 235 4.27 -14.02 -7.93
C GLY A 235 3.13 -13.44 -8.76
N LEU A 236 3.21 -13.52 -10.08
CA LEU A 236 2.16 -13.11 -10.99
C LEU A 236 0.91 -13.97 -10.83
N GLY A 237 1.06 -15.30 -10.79
CA GLY A 237 -0.06 -16.21 -10.57
C GLY A 237 -0.79 -15.94 -9.26
N LEU A 238 -0.01 -15.69 -8.19
CA LEU A 238 -0.58 -15.32 -6.90
C LEU A 238 -1.30 -13.96 -6.93
N ALA A 239 -0.74 -12.96 -7.63
CA ALA A 239 -1.36 -11.65 -7.78
C ALA A 239 -2.69 -11.72 -8.56
N VAL A 240 -2.75 -12.53 -9.62
CA VAL A 240 -3.99 -12.82 -10.37
C VAL A 240 -5.04 -13.41 -9.43
N ARG A 241 -4.69 -14.47 -8.71
CA ARG A 241 -5.61 -15.15 -7.78
C ARG A 241 -6.15 -14.22 -6.69
N TYR A 242 -5.32 -13.34 -6.11
CA TYR A 242 -5.83 -12.35 -5.15
C TYR A 242 -6.76 -11.33 -5.79
N THR A 243 -6.44 -10.86 -7.00
CA THR A 243 -7.27 -9.90 -7.72
C THR A 243 -8.64 -10.51 -8.05
N GLU A 244 -8.66 -11.73 -8.59
CA GLU A 244 -9.89 -12.47 -8.89
C GLU A 244 -10.68 -12.76 -7.62
N HIS A 245 -10.01 -13.24 -6.57
CA HIS A 245 -10.63 -13.50 -5.27
C HIS A 245 -11.25 -12.23 -4.67
N GLY A 246 -10.57 -11.08 -4.79
CA GLY A 246 -11.07 -9.78 -4.36
C GLY A 246 -12.35 -9.35 -5.08
N ALA A 247 -12.48 -9.69 -6.37
CA ALA A 247 -13.65 -9.35 -7.17
C ALA A 247 -14.90 -10.18 -6.81
N LEU A 248 -14.73 -11.34 -6.16
CA LEU A 248 -15.84 -12.22 -5.78
C LEU A 248 -16.80 -11.53 -4.81
N ALA A 249 -18.11 -11.74 -5.03
CA ALA A 249 -19.16 -11.18 -4.18
C ALA A 249 -19.03 -11.57 -2.69
N PRO A 250 -18.71 -12.84 -2.32
CA PRO A 250 -18.45 -13.21 -0.93
C PRO A 250 -17.30 -12.42 -0.28
N THR A 251 -16.20 -12.20 -1.02
CA THR A 251 -15.03 -11.44 -0.54
C THR A 251 -15.37 -9.99 -0.34
N ARG A 252 -16.05 -9.35 -1.31
CA ARG A 252 -16.53 -7.97 -1.16
C ARG A 252 -17.50 -7.80 0.00
N ALA A 253 -18.39 -8.79 0.22
CA ALA A 253 -19.28 -8.79 1.37
C ALA A 253 -18.51 -8.94 2.70
N ALA A 254 -17.44 -9.75 2.74
CA ALA A 254 -16.57 -9.89 3.90
C ALA A 254 -15.80 -8.58 4.19
N LEU A 255 -15.28 -7.91 3.16
CA LEU A 255 -14.67 -6.58 3.30
C LEU A 255 -15.65 -5.57 3.89
N ALA A 256 -16.89 -5.52 3.37
CA ALA A 256 -17.92 -4.63 3.88
C ALA A 256 -18.24 -4.89 5.37
N ARG A 257 -18.38 -6.16 5.77
CA ARG A 257 -18.57 -6.52 7.19
C ARG A 257 -17.38 -6.10 8.05
N GLY A 258 -16.15 -6.30 7.56
CA GLY A 258 -14.95 -5.91 8.28
C GLY A 258 -14.83 -4.39 8.45
N ILE A 259 -15.21 -3.60 7.46
CA ILE A 259 -15.28 -2.12 7.56
C ILE A 259 -16.33 -1.71 8.60
N GLU A 260 -17.50 -2.36 8.61
CA GLU A 260 -18.57 -2.04 9.56
C GLU A 260 -18.25 -2.42 11.00
N ALA A 261 -17.35 -3.38 11.21
CA ALA A 261 -16.86 -3.74 12.53
C ALA A 261 -15.85 -2.72 13.10
N GLU A 262 -15.36 -1.78 12.28
CA GLU A 262 -14.41 -0.77 12.69
C GLU A 262 -15.11 0.56 13.05
N PRO A 263 -14.55 1.39 13.96
CA PRO A 263 -15.15 2.66 14.36
C PRO A 263 -15.45 3.64 13.21
N ALA A 264 -14.74 3.48 12.09
CA ALA A 264 -14.92 4.26 10.87
C ALA A 264 -16.34 4.18 10.30
N VAL A 265 -17.12 3.13 10.61
CA VAL A 265 -18.53 3.00 10.16
C VAL A 265 -19.43 4.18 10.57
N ARG A 266 -19.01 4.97 11.57
CA ARG A 266 -19.69 6.21 11.97
C ARG A 266 -19.60 7.31 10.91
N GLU A 267 -18.64 7.21 10.01
CA GLU A 267 -18.43 8.15 8.91
C GLU A 267 -19.26 7.77 7.68
N ALA A 268 -19.74 8.80 6.97
CA ALA A 268 -20.58 8.61 5.78
C ALA A 268 -19.83 7.88 4.64
N TRP A 269 -18.54 8.18 4.46
CA TRP A 269 -17.70 7.56 3.43
C TRP A 269 -17.57 6.05 3.64
N ALA A 270 -17.40 5.59 4.89
CA ALA A 270 -17.22 4.17 5.21
C ALA A 270 -18.50 3.38 4.95
N ARG A 271 -19.66 3.93 5.35
CA ARG A 271 -20.96 3.34 5.02
C ARG A 271 -21.25 3.36 3.53
N GLY A 272 -20.77 4.38 2.80
CA GLY A 272 -20.85 4.45 1.34
C GLY A 272 -20.09 3.30 0.69
N LEU A 273 -18.80 3.17 1.02
CA LEU A 273 -17.94 2.10 0.51
C LEU A 273 -18.48 0.70 0.84
N ALA A 274 -18.92 0.47 2.09
CA ALA A 274 -19.50 -0.82 2.49
C ALA A 274 -20.79 -1.17 1.70
N ARG A 275 -21.55 -0.18 1.23
CA ARG A 275 -22.72 -0.40 0.37
C ARG A 275 -22.32 -0.73 -1.08
N GLU A 276 -21.37 0.02 -1.63
CA GLU A 276 -20.82 -0.23 -2.98
C GLU A 276 -20.17 -1.61 -3.09
N LEU A 277 -19.41 -2.03 -2.07
CA LEU A 277 -18.83 -3.37 -2.00
C LEU A 277 -19.89 -4.48 -2.07
N ARG A 278 -21.09 -4.26 -1.52
CA ARG A 278 -22.20 -5.21 -1.60
C ARG A 278 -22.99 -5.16 -2.91
N GLY A 279 -22.61 -4.30 -3.85
CA GLY A 279 -23.36 -4.08 -5.08
C GLY A 279 -24.63 -3.24 -4.89
N ARG A 280 -24.79 -2.55 -3.75
CA ARG A 280 -25.90 -1.63 -3.50
C ARG A 280 -25.46 -0.21 -3.84
N VAL A 281 -25.46 0.13 -5.13
CA VAL A 281 -25.31 1.52 -5.56
C VAL A 281 -26.68 2.20 -5.39
N ASN A 282 -26.75 3.23 -4.55
CA ASN A 282 -27.92 4.12 -4.56
C ASN A 282 -27.94 4.80 -5.94
N ARG A 283 -28.89 4.41 -6.79
CA ARG A 283 -29.35 5.28 -7.88
C ARG A 283 -30.21 6.40 -7.30
#